data_AF-A0A1D2MBV4-F1
#
_entry.id   AF-A0A1D2MBV4-F1
#
_cell.length_a   1.000
_cell.length_b   1.000
_cell.length_c   1.000
_cell.angle_alpha   90.00
_cell.angle_beta   90.00
_cell.angle_gamma   90.00
#
_symmetry.space_group_name_H-M   'P 1'
#
loop_
_entity.id
_entity.type
_entity.pdbx_description
1 polymer ?
#
loop_
_entity_poly.entity_id
_entity_poly.type
_entity_poly.pdbx_seq_one_letter_code
_entity_poly.pdbx_strand_id
1 'polypeptide(L)'
;MTPPLFQFLSTKLGCLLLIIYHQYKMGALQILMLIATGIAPHIFPTATAVEISLGTLPNCAHKLGGEVFVKNEREVIIKGFHYDGKGPAAWFHAMRRGTTGGIYNSDDSYFYTLPDNHGSCFNVNGYPFIGEDITLILPVSIKELETIGMLCYRFCQNFGYVNVPHDLDVPAAPDDLPETKVCPKPHFDACHSKGGKKPTKAGGPNCGEVGNGPPGSGGNKMEGRLRLENLLLAFIFQSIIITVILSLVS
;
A
#
# COMPACT_ATOMS: atom_id res chain seq x y z
N MET A 1 10.05 -42.62 -67.85
CA MET A 1 10.99 -41.73 -67.12
C MET A 1 10.18 -40.95 -66.11
N THR A 2 10.15 -41.42 -64.87
CA THR A 2 9.49 -40.73 -63.75
C THR A 2 10.51 -39.79 -63.08
N PRO A 3 10.14 -38.55 -62.72
CA PRO A 3 11.10 -37.57 -62.21
C PRO A 3 11.52 -37.87 -60.77
N PRO A 4 12.76 -37.50 -60.36
CA PRO A 4 13.37 -37.85 -59.08
C PRO A 4 12.73 -37.19 -57.84
N LEU A 5 11.67 -36.41 -57.99
CA LEU A 5 11.00 -35.73 -56.88
C LEU A 5 10.11 -36.69 -56.04
N PHE A 6 9.58 -37.75 -56.65
CA PHE A 6 8.59 -38.63 -56.01
C PHE A 6 9.21 -39.64 -55.02
N GLN A 7 10.47 -40.02 -55.21
CA GLN A 7 11.20 -40.91 -54.30
C GLN A 7 11.71 -40.21 -53.02
N PHE A 8 11.89 -38.88 -53.07
CA PHE A 8 12.35 -38.08 -51.92
C PHE A 8 11.24 -37.77 -50.90
N LEU A 9 9.97 -37.64 -51.33
CA LEU A 9 8.86 -37.40 -50.40
C LEU A 9 8.47 -38.65 -49.60
N SER A 10 8.54 -39.83 -50.22
CA SER A 10 8.17 -41.11 -49.59
C SER A 10 9.12 -41.48 -48.43
N THR A 11 10.42 -41.21 -48.58
CA THR A 11 11.43 -41.50 -47.55
C THR A 11 11.40 -40.54 -46.37
N LYS A 12 11.11 -39.25 -46.59
CA LYS A 12 11.00 -38.26 -45.49
C LYS A 12 9.72 -38.42 -44.67
N LEU A 13 8.60 -38.76 -45.31
CA LEU A 13 7.33 -38.96 -44.60
C LEU A 13 7.35 -40.25 -43.75
N GLY A 14 8.01 -41.32 -44.24
CA GLY A 14 8.24 -42.54 -43.48
C GLY A 14 9.13 -42.34 -42.25
N CYS A 15 10.18 -41.50 -42.35
CA CYS A 15 11.07 -41.20 -41.23
C CYS A 15 10.35 -40.37 -40.14
N LEU A 16 9.51 -39.40 -40.55
CA LEU A 16 8.74 -38.58 -39.60
C LEU A 16 7.70 -39.42 -38.83
N LEU A 17 7.01 -40.35 -39.51
CA LEU A 17 6.06 -41.27 -38.86
C LEU A 17 6.74 -42.23 -37.88
N LEU A 18 7.95 -42.73 -38.21
CA LEU A 18 8.74 -43.55 -37.29
C LEU A 18 9.23 -42.77 -36.07
N ILE A 19 9.63 -41.51 -36.24
CA ILE A 19 10.04 -40.64 -35.13
C ILE A 19 8.82 -40.33 -34.23
N ILE A 20 7.66 -40.01 -34.81
CA ILE A 20 6.43 -39.76 -34.03
C ILE A 20 6.00 -41.03 -33.30
N TYR A 21 6.06 -42.20 -33.93
CA TYR A 21 5.76 -43.49 -33.31
C TYR A 21 6.76 -43.82 -32.17
N HIS A 22 8.04 -43.53 -32.35
CA HIS A 22 9.06 -43.74 -31.32
C HIS A 22 8.92 -42.74 -30.17
N GLN A 23 8.61 -41.47 -30.44
CA GLN A 23 8.32 -40.45 -29.42
C GLN A 23 7.05 -40.78 -28.64
N TYR A 24 6.01 -41.26 -29.33
CA TYR A 24 4.77 -41.72 -28.70
C TYR A 24 4.99 -42.97 -27.84
N LYS A 25 5.76 -43.95 -28.33
CA LYS A 25 6.09 -45.19 -27.59
C LYS A 25 6.98 -44.93 -26.37
N MET A 26 7.95 -44.02 -26.47
CA MET A 26 8.82 -43.63 -25.35
C MET A 26 8.05 -42.79 -24.30
N GLY A 27 7.20 -41.85 -24.73
CA GLY A 27 6.36 -41.05 -23.86
C GLY A 27 5.27 -41.86 -23.14
N ALA A 28 4.62 -42.80 -23.84
CA ALA A 28 3.62 -43.69 -23.24
C ALA A 28 4.24 -44.63 -22.19
N LEU A 29 5.48 -45.09 -22.40
CA LEU A 29 6.18 -45.96 -21.45
C LEU A 29 6.69 -45.20 -20.22
N GLN A 30 7.08 -43.93 -20.36
CA GLN A 30 7.46 -43.05 -19.25
C GLN A 30 6.25 -42.64 -18.40
N ILE A 31 5.09 -42.42 -19.02
CA ILE A 31 3.84 -42.14 -18.30
C ILE A 31 3.36 -43.40 -17.56
N LEU A 32 3.57 -44.61 -18.10
CA LEU A 32 3.19 -45.86 -17.44
C LEU A 32 4.11 -46.23 -16.26
N MET A 33 5.38 -45.79 -16.26
CA MET A 33 6.31 -46.01 -15.14
C MET A 33 6.02 -45.12 -13.91
N LEU A 34 5.35 -43.97 -14.08
CA LEU A 34 4.96 -43.10 -12.95
C LEU A 34 3.80 -43.65 -12.12
N ILE A 35 3.06 -44.62 -12.63
CA ILE A 35 1.89 -45.22 -11.96
C ILE A 35 2.31 -46.44 -11.11
N ALA A 36 3.51 -47.00 -11.34
CA ALA A 36 3.96 -48.25 -10.73
C ALA A 36 4.75 -48.09 -9.42
N THR A 37 5.14 -46.87 -9.03
CA THR A 37 5.99 -46.67 -7.83
C THR A 37 5.22 -46.48 -6.53
N GLY A 38 3.87 -46.40 -6.57
CA GLY A 38 3.07 -46.30 -5.34
C GLY A 38 3.43 -45.10 -4.45
N ILE A 39 4.17 -44.11 -4.99
CA ILE A 39 4.45 -42.87 -4.30
C ILE A 39 3.15 -42.08 -4.41
N ALA A 40 2.27 -42.27 -3.43
CA ALA A 40 1.18 -41.35 -3.21
C ALA A 40 1.79 -39.95 -3.24
N PRO A 41 1.27 -39.00 -4.05
CA PRO A 41 1.72 -37.62 -3.96
C PRO A 41 1.54 -37.23 -2.50
N HIS A 42 2.65 -37.02 -1.80
CA HIS A 42 2.63 -36.44 -0.48
C HIS A 42 2.04 -35.05 -0.69
N ILE A 43 0.74 -34.94 -0.46
CA ILE A 43 0.07 -33.65 -0.28
C ILE A 43 0.71 -33.11 0.99
N PHE A 44 1.83 -32.41 0.83
CA PHE A 44 2.32 -31.56 1.90
C PHE A 44 1.15 -30.62 2.21
N PRO A 45 0.64 -30.58 3.44
CA PRO A 45 -0.35 -29.59 3.78
C PRO A 45 0.29 -28.25 3.50
N THR A 46 -0.18 -27.56 2.45
CA THR A 46 0.14 -26.16 2.24
C THR A 46 -0.43 -25.47 3.46
N ALA A 47 0.42 -25.12 4.42
CA ALA A 47 0.01 -24.33 5.56
C ALA A 47 -0.65 -23.08 4.98
N THR A 48 -1.97 -22.98 5.10
CA THR A 48 -2.68 -21.76 4.79
C THR A 48 -2.11 -20.71 5.73
N ALA A 49 -1.33 -19.78 5.19
CA ALA A 49 -0.77 -18.68 5.96
C ALA A 49 -1.93 -17.94 6.62
N VAL A 50 -2.05 -18.08 7.94
CA VAL A 50 -3.07 -17.38 8.71
C VAL A 50 -2.60 -15.95 8.84
N GLU A 51 -3.34 -15.04 8.22
CA GLU A 51 -3.12 -13.60 8.35
C GLU A 51 -3.70 -13.10 9.67
N ILE A 52 -2.92 -12.37 10.45
CA ILE A 52 -3.34 -11.79 11.73
C ILE A 52 -3.67 -10.31 11.53
N SER A 53 -4.92 -9.91 11.79
CA SER A 53 -5.33 -8.50 11.70
C SER A 53 -4.73 -7.67 12.84
N LEU A 54 -4.16 -6.52 12.50
CA LEU A 54 -3.75 -5.46 13.43
C LEU A 54 -4.82 -4.36 13.55
N GLY A 55 -5.92 -4.49 12.81
CA GLY A 55 -7.00 -3.51 12.74
C GLY A 55 -6.91 -2.56 11.54
N THR A 56 -7.80 -1.57 11.54
CA THR A 56 -7.98 -0.63 10.43
C THR A 56 -7.15 0.63 10.61
N LEU A 57 -6.51 1.09 9.54
CA LEU A 57 -5.90 2.41 9.49
C LEU A 57 -6.98 3.49 9.67
N PRO A 58 -6.85 4.38 10.66
CA PRO A 58 -7.81 5.46 10.83
C PRO A 58 -7.61 6.52 9.75
N ASN A 59 -8.70 7.18 9.35
CA ASN A 59 -8.67 8.29 8.42
C ASN A 59 -8.35 9.61 9.16
N CYS A 60 -7.11 9.78 9.60
CA CYS A 60 -6.71 11.03 10.26
C CYS A 60 -6.46 12.16 9.24
N ALA A 61 -6.10 11.81 8.01
CA ALA A 61 -5.91 12.75 6.91
C ALA A 61 -5.98 12.04 5.56
N HIS A 62 -6.23 12.82 4.50
CA HIS A 62 -6.04 12.39 3.11
C HIS A 62 -6.78 11.10 2.71
N LYS A 63 -7.92 10.84 3.35
CA LYS A 63 -8.71 9.63 3.12
C LYS A 63 -7.88 8.36 3.29
N LEU A 64 -6.98 8.33 4.28
CA LEU A 64 -6.25 7.12 4.60
C LEU A 64 -7.22 6.05 5.10
N GLY A 65 -7.05 4.82 4.64
CA GLY A 65 -7.65 3.67 5.29
C GLY A 65 -7.28 2.35 4.62
N GLY A 66 -7.88 1.27 5.11
CA GLY A 66 -7.54 -0.12 4.79
C GLY A 66 -7.31 -0.91 6.07
N GLU A 67 -7.40 -2.23 5.99
CA GLU A 67 -7.18 -3.12 7.13
C GLU A 67 -5.81 -3.78 7.04
N VAL A 68 -5.05 -3.72 8.13
CA VAL A 68 -3.65 -4.17 8.17
C VAL A 68 -3.59 -5.59 8.71
N PHE A 69 -2.91 -6.46 7.98
CA PHE A 69 -2.70 -7.86 8.31
C PHE A 69 -1.21 -8.19 8.32
N VAL A 70 -0.79 -9.05 9.24
CA VAL A 70 0.56 -9.63 9.27
C VAL A 70 0.48 -11.05 8.72
N LYS A 71 1.29 -11.32 7.69
CA LYS A 71 1.36 -12.65 7.05
C LYS A 71 2.48 -13.51 7.65
N ASN A 72 3.62 -12.89 7.94
CA ASN A 72 4.78 -13.50 8.61
C ASN A 72 5.64 -12.40 9.24
N GLU A 73 6.80 -12.77 9.78
CA GLU A 73 7.69 -11.81 10.45
C GLU A 73 8.14 -10.62 9.59
N ARG A 74 8.08 -10.68 8.25
CA ARG A 74 8.55 -9.58 7.37
C ARG A 74 7.56 -9.14 6.30
N GLU A 75 6.37 -9.72 6.22
CA GLU A 75 5.34 -9.33 5.25
C GLU A 75 4.08 -8.84 5.95
N VAL A 76 3.68 -7.61 5.61
CA VAL A 76 2.44 -6.97 6.03
C VAL A 76 1.61 -6.67 4.79
N ILE A 77 0.31 -6.93 4.87
CA ILE A 77 -0.65 -6.66 3.80
C ILE A 77 -1.66 -5.64 4.32
N ILE A 78 -1.91 -4.58 3.55
CA ILE A 78 -2.98 -3.63 3.82
C ILE A 78 -4.05 -3.87 2.76
N LYS A 79 -5.19 -4.42 3.18
CA LYS A 79 -6.30 -4.73 2.28
C LYS A 79 -7.22 -3.54 2.09
N GLY A 80 -7.68 -3.32 0.86
CA GLY A 80 -8.56 -2.20 0.52
C GLY A 80 -7.93 -0.84 0.85
N PHE A 81 -6.63 -0.72 0.62
CA PHE A 81 -5.87 0.49 0.92
C PHE A 81 -6.37 1.66 0.07
N HIS A 82 -6.60 2.78 0.74
CA HIS A 82 -7.04 4.01 0.08
C HIS A 82 -6.30 5.21 0.66
N TYR A 83 -5.95 6.13 -0.24
CA TYR A 83 -5.26 7.38 0.05
C TYR A 83 -5.43 8.33 -1.14
N ASP A 84 -5.70 9.62 -0.88
CA ASP A 84 -6.07 10.58 -1.94
C ASP A 84 -4.90 11.20 -2.70
N GLY A 85 -3.66 10.83 -2.36
CA GLY A 85 -2.46 11.32 -3.04
C GLY A 85 -2.01 12.73 -2.63
N LYS A 86 -2.76 13.47 -1.79
CA LYS A 86 -2.51 14.92 -1.59
C LYS A 86 -1.48 15.26 -0.50
N GLY A 87 -0.95 14.29 0.21
CA GLY A 87 0.15 14.46 1.13
C GLY A 87 1.46 14.77 0.38
N PRO A 88 2.06 15.97 0.55
CA PRO A 88 3.18 16.41 -0.28
C PRO A 88 4.51 15.68 -0.03
N ALA A 89 4.56 14.88 1.03
CA ALA A 89 5.76 14.20 1.50
C ALA A 89 5.33 12.98 2.34
N ALA A 90 4.42 12.17 1.80
CA ALA A 90 3.83 11.01 2.47
C ALA A 90 4.57 9.71 2.13
N TRP A 91 4.86 8.89 3.14
CA TRP A 91 5.42 7.55 2.97
C TRP A 91 4.69 6.55 3.87
N PHE A 92 4.76 5.28 3.50
CA PHE A 92 4.60 4.19 4.44
C PHE A 92 5.71 4.29 5.51
N HIS A 93 5.30 4.15 6.75
CA HIS A 93 6.14 4.46 7.90
C HIS A 93 5.91 3.43 8.99
N ALA A 94 7.00 3.01 9.62
CA ALA A 94 6.95 2.16 10.79
C ALA A 94 7.84 2.73 11.90
N MET A 95 7.35 2.67 13.13
CA MET A 95 8.12 3.06 14.31
C MET A 95 8.70 1.82 14.96
N ARG A 96 9.91 1.93 15.50
CA ARG A 96 10.60 0.82 16.19
C ARG A 96 9.98 0.56 17.56
N ARG A 97 10.11 -0.68 18.05
CA ARG A 97 9.64 -1.10 19.37
C ARG A 97 10.16 -0.18 20.47
N GLY A 98 9.31 0.12 21.45
CA GLY A 98 9.67 0.96 22.59
C GLY A 98 9.72 2.46 22.26
N THR A 99 9.42 2.83 21.03
CA THR A 99 8.97 4.19 20.73
C THR A 99 7.50 4.33 21.10
N THR A 100 6.99 5.55 21.14
CA THR A 100 5.56 5.77 21.35
C THR A 100 5.10 6.74 20.28
N GLY A 101 3.87 6.58 19.77
CA GLY A 101 3.31 7.46 18.74
C GLY A 101 3.88 7.27 17.33
N GLY A 102 3.21 7.83 16.32
CA GLY A 102 3.59 7.68 14.90
C GLY A 102 4.26 8.91 14.29
N ILE A 103 5.00 9.68 15.09
CA ILE A 103 5.78 10.84 14.62
C ILE A 103 7.21 10.68 15.16
N TYR A 104 8.20 10.76 14.27
CA TYR A 104 9.61 10.64 14.61
C TYR A 104 10.08 11.83 15.46
N ASN A 105 10.95 11.57 16.44
CA ASN A 105 11.76 12.60 17.07
C ASN A 105 12.94 12.95 16.16
N SER A 106 13.59 14.08 16.40
CA SER A 106 14.84 14.49 15.71
C SER A 106 16.00 13.51 15.83
N ASP A 107 15.81 12.36 16.48
CA ASP A 107 16.75 11.25 16.52
C ASP A 107 16.39 10.24 15.43
N ASP A 108 17.38 10.06 14.58
CA ASP A 108 17.36 9.32 13.34
C ASP A 108 17.17 7.80 13.54
N SER A 109 17.22 7.29 14.76
CA SER A 109 17.26 5.84 15.02
C SER A 109 15.90 5.16 15.26
N TYR A 110 14.79 5.89 15.29
CA TYR A 110 13.52 5.38 15.85
C TYR A 110 12.47 4.92 14.83
N PHE A 111 12.72 5.05 13.53
CA PHE A 111 11.71 4.72 12.52
C PHE A 111 12.31 4.19 11.22
N TYR A 112 11.44 3.59 10.40
CA TYR A 112 11.71 3.17 9.04
C TYR A 112 10.76 3.89 8.08
N THR A 113 11.30 4.42 6.98
CA THR A 113 10.52 4.59 5.75
C THR A 113 10.46 3.26 5.04
N LEU A 114 9.25 2.86 4.66
CA LEU A 114 9.03 1.62 3.94
C LEU A 114 8.86 1.94 2.45
N PRO A 115 9.38 1.09 1.56
CA PRO A 115 9.03 1.18 0.16
C PRO A 115 7.52 0.91 -0.02
N ASP A 116 6.94 1.46 -1.07
CA ASP A 116 5.59 1.06 -1.50
C ASP A 116 5.58 -0.38 -2.06
N ASN A 117 4.39 -0.87 -2.45
CA ASN A 117 4.22 -2.19 -3.07
C ASN A 117 4.96 -2.35 -4.41
N HIS A 118 5.49 -1.27 -5.00
CA HIS A 118 6.30 -1.30 -6.22
C HIS A 118 7.81 -1.21 -5.92
N GLY A 119 8.21 -1.20 -4.63
CA GLY A 119 9.60 -1.11 -4.21
C GLY A 119 10.17 0.32 -4.26
N SER A 120 9.32 1.34 -4.48
CA SER A 120 9.75 2.74 -4.54
C SER A 120 9.97 3.31 -3.15
N CYS A 121 11.11 3.97 -2.95
CA CYS A 121 11.41 4.72 -1.73
C CYS A 121 11.04 6.22 -1.82
N PHE A 122 10.38 6.64 -2.90
CA PHE A 122 9.90 8.01 -3.04
C PHE A 122 8.59 8.21 -2.27
N ASN A 123 8.25 9.48 -1.96
CA ASN A 123 6.92 9.73 -1.42
C ASN A 123 5.86 9.44 -2.46
N VAL A 124 4.66 9.13 -1.96
CA VAL A 124 3.47 8.88 -2.78
C VAL A 124 2.68 10.18 -3.07
N ASN A 125 3.36 11.33 -3.16
CA ASN A 125 2.70 12.59 -3.51
C ASN A 125 2.17 12.53 -4.95
N GLY A 126 0.90 12.91 -5.13
CA GLY A 126 0.22 12.86 -6.41
C GLY A 126 -0.18 11.45 -6.86
N TYR A 127 0.07 10.43 -6.04
CA TYR A 127 -0.27 9.04 -6.33
C TYR A 127 -1.44 8.58 -5.44
N PRO A 128 -2.69 8.59 -5.95
CA PRO A 128 -3.84 8.10 -5.23
C PRO A 128 -3.89 6.56 -5.27
N PHE A 129 -4.35 5.96 -4.17
CA PHE A 129 -4.66 4.54 -4.07
C PHE A 129 -6.17 4.37 -3.87
N ILE A 130 -6.78 3.44 -4.60
CA ILE A 130 -8.26 3.31 -4.67
C ILE A 130 -8.68 1.87 -4.36
N GLY A 131 -8.60 1.50 -3.09
CA GLY A 131 -9.09 0.21 -2.60
C GLY A 131 -8.26 -0.99 -3.04
N GLU A 132 -6.99 -0.79 -3.38
CA GLU A 132 -6.09 -1.87 -3.78
C GLU A 132 -5.38 -2.50 -2.57
N ASP A 133 -4.89 -3.73 -2.73
CA ASP A 133 -4.15 -4.41 -1.68
C ASP A 133 -2.65 -4.08 -1.81
N ILE A 134 -2.05 -3.62 -0.71
CA ILE A 134 -0.65 -3.21 -0.63
C ILE A 134 0.13 -4.21 0.22
N THR A 135 1.10 -4.88 -0.37
CA THR A 135 2.06 -5.70 0.37
C THR A 135 3.31 -4.89 0.66
N LEU A 136 3.63 -4.75 1.95
CA LEU A 136 4.86 -4.14 2.44
C LEU A 136 5.80 -5.23 2.93
N ILE A 137 7.00 -5.27 2.35
CA ILE A 137 8.08 -6.12 2.86
C ILE A 137 8.89 -5.29 3.85
N LEU A 138 9.05 -5.78 5.07
CA LEU A 138 9.68 -5.05 6.17
C LEU A 138 11.20 -5.27 6.19
N PRO A 139 12.00 -4.21 6.47
CA PRO A 139 13.45 -4.33 6.61
C PRO A 139 13.89 -5.03 7.91
N VAL A 140 12.97 -5.21 8.86
CA VAL A 140 13.18 -5.86 10.15
C VAL A 140 11.98 -6.75 10.48
N SER A 141 12.08 -7.56 11.53
CA SER A 141 10.91 -8.31 12.00
C SER A 141 9.80 -7.36 12.45
N ILE A 142 8.55 -7.68 12.14
CA ILE A 142 7.35 -7.01 12.67
C ILE A 142 7.39 -6.92 14.20
N LYS A 143 8.01 -7.90 14.87
CA LYS A 143 8.18 -7.92 16.33
C LYS A 143 9.10 -6.82 16.85
N GLU A 144 9.91 -6.20 15.99
CA GLU A 144 10.76 -5.05 16.31
C GLU A 144 10.07 -3.71 16.04
N LEU A 145 8.81 -3.71 15.64
CA LEU A 145 8.02 -2.52 15.35
C LEU A 145 6.99 -2.26 16.44
N GLU A 146 6.70 -0.98 16.68
CA GLU A 146 5.63 -0.52 17.57
C GLU A 146 4.36 -0.19 16.78
N THR A 147 4.50 0.45 15.62
CA THR A 147 3.37 0.91 14.81
C THR A 147 3.67 0.81 13.32
N ILE A 148 2.63 0.63 12.51
CA ILE A 148 2.70 0.71 11.04
C ILE A 148 1.60 1.65 10.53
N GLY A 149 1.94 2.54 9.60
CA GLY A 149 0.99 3.48 9.04
C GLY A 149 1.58 4.38 7.97
N MET A 150 1.05 5.60 7.89
CA MET A 150 1.57 6.63 6.99
C MET A 150 1.86 7.94 7.70
N LEU A 151 2.95 8.57 7.29
CA LEU A 151 3.39 9.85 7.83
C LEU A 151 3.74 10.82 6.70
N CYS A 152 3.27 12.06 6.82
CA CYS A 152 3.78 13.17 6.02
C CYS A 152 4.94 13.87 6.72
N TYR A 153 6.15 13.72 6.18
CA TYR A 153 7.37 14.24 6.80
C TYR A 153 7.46 15.77 6.73
N ARG A 154 6.95 16.37 5.65
CA ARG A 154 6.98 17.83 5.47
C ARG A 154 6.18 18.59 6.52
N PHE A 155 5.11 18.00 7.04
CA PHE A 155 4.24 18.62 8.05
C PHE A 155 4.24 17.87 9.38
N CYS A 156 5.01 16.78 9.48
CA CYS A 156 4.97 15.84 10.60
C CYS A 156 3.57 15.43 11.00
N GLN A 157 2.72 15.24 9.98
CA GLN A 157 1.34 14.89 10.19
C GLN A 157 1.19 13.40 10.02
N ASN A 158 0.79 12.75 11.09
CA ASN A 158 0.43 11.34 11.10
C ASN A 158 -0.91 11.16 10.38
N PHE A 159 -0.92 10.42 9.28
CA PHE A 159 -2.15 10.17 8.52
C PHE A 159 -2.98 9.05 9.13
N GLY A 160 -2.36 8.24 9.99
CA GLY A 160 -2.95 7.13 10.71
C GLY A 160 -1.97 5.96 10.80
N TYR A 161 -2.03 5.24 11.91
CA TYR A 161 -1.30 3.98 12.12
C TYR A 161 -2.14 2.95 12.88
N VAL A 162 -1.70 1.70 12.82
CA VAL A 162 -2.10 0.62 13.73
C VAL A 162 -0.95 0.29 14.68
N ASN A 163 -1.28 -0.22 15.86
CA ASN A 163 -0.29 -0.72 16.82
C ASN A 163 0.09 -2.16 16.48
N VAL A 164 1.34 -2.52 16.75
CA VAL A 164 1.82 -3.91 16.65
C VAL A 164 1.80 -4.54 18.04
N PRO A 165 0.97 -5.57 18.27
CA PRO A 165 0.95 -6.30 19.54
C PRO A 165 2.34 -6.81 19.91
N HIS A 166 2.65 -6.75 21.21
CA HIS A 166 3.97 -7.12 21.73
C HIS A 166 4.13 -8.64 21.83
N ASP A 167 3.01 -9.36 21.94
CA ASP A 167 2.86 -10.81 22.03
C ASP A 167 2.46 -11.46 20.69
N LEU A 168 2.68 -10.76 19.58
CA LEU A 168 2.33 -11.23 18.25
C LEU A 168 3.10 -12.52 17.88
N ASP A 169 2.38 -13.63 17.75
CA ASP A 169 2.91 -14.91 17.27
C ASP A 169 2.65 -15.06 15.77
N VAL A 170 3.73 -15.00 14.98
CA VAL A 170 3.71 -15.05 13.52
C VAL A 170 4.80 -15.99 13.01
N PRO A 171 4.57 -16.70 11.89
CA PRO A 171 5.57 -17.57 11.32
C PRO A 171 6.78 -16.77 10.82
N ALA A 172 7.93 -17.43 10.77
CA ALA A 172 9.13 -16.86 10.15
C ALA A 172 8.88 -16.51 8.67
N ALA A 173 9.56 -15.46 8.20
CA ALA A 173 9.57 -15.15 6.77
C ALA A 173 10.29 -16.26 5.99
N PRO A 174 9.84 -16.60 4.77
CA PRO A 174 10.50 -17.60 3.95
C PRO A 174 11.87 -17.10 3.46
N ASP A 175 12.81 -18.03 3.28
CA ASP A 175 14.21 -17.70 2.92
C ASP A 175 14.36 -17.03 1.54
N ASP A 176 13.38 -17.23 0.65
CA ASP A 176 13.34 -16.66 -0.69
C ASP A 176 12.69 -15.26 -0.75
N LEU A 177 12.24 -14.73 0.38
CA LEU A 177 11.70 -13.37 0.46
C LEU A 177 12.82 -12.36 0.10
N PRO A 178 12.58 -11.44 -0.85
CA PRO A 178 13.62 -10.50 -1.24
C PRO A 178 14.05 -9.64 -0.06
N GLU A 179 15.34 -9.32 -0.02
CA GLU A 179 15.86 -8.38 0.95
C GLU A 179 15.20 -7.02 0.75
N THR A 180 14.61 -6.47 1.80
CA THR A 180 13.94 -5.19 1.69
C THR A 180 14.99 -4.10 1.63
N LYS A 181 14.91 -3.27 0.60
CA LYS A 181 15.65 -2.01 0.57
C LYS A 181 15.24 -1.15 1.77
N VAL A 182 16.18 -0.86 2.66
CA VAL A 182 16.00 0.18 3.68
C VAL A 182 15.95 1.53 2.97
N CYS A 183 14.78 2.18 2.97
CA CYS A 183 14.65 3.46 2.29
C CYS A 183 15.46 4.55 3.00
N PRO A 184 16.09 5.47 2.25
CA PRO A 184 16.73 6.62 2.84
C PRO A 184 15.74 7.44 3.66
N LYS A 185 16.24 8.08 4.71
CA LYS A 185 15.42 8.99 5.50
C LYS A 185 15.03 10.20 4.66
N PRO A 186 13.76 10.62 4.69
CA PRO A 186 13.34 11.83 4.01
C PRO A 186 14.06 13.06 4.59
N HIS A 187 14.72 13.83 3.73
CA HIS A 187 15.42 15.04 4.16
C HIS A 187 14.45 16.23 4.23
N PHE A 188 13.78 16.37 5.38
CA PHE A 188 12.95 17.53 5.71
C PHE A 188 13.43 18.15 7.02
N ASP A 189 13.34 19.48 7.11
CA ASP A 189 13.53 20.16 8.40
C ASP A 189 12.61 19.50 9.43
N ALA A 190 13.16 19.18 10.61
CA ALA A 190 12.35 18.70 11.72
C ALA A 190 11.13 19.62 11.89
N CYS A 191 9.96 19.02 12.13
CA CYS A 191 8.57 19.53 12.21
C CYS A 191 8.32 21.00 12.58
N HIS A 192 9.28 21.61 13.26
CA HIS A 192 9.35 22.96 13.77
C HIS A 192 9.27 24.06 12.70
N SER A 193 9.87 23.89 11.51
CA SER A 193 9.97 25.01 10.55
C SER A 193 8.67 25.31 9.80
N LYS A 194 7.65 24.42 9.90
CA LYS A 194 6.38 24.50 9.13
C LYS A 194 5.12 24.41 9.99
N GLY A 195 5.20 24.65 11.30
CA GLY A 195 4.02 24.75 12.18
C GLY A 195 3.50 23.44 12.78
N GLY A 196 4.26 22.34 12.68
CA GLY A 196 4.01 21.13 13.46
C GLY A 196 4.41 21.31 14.92
N LYS A 197 3.62 20.78 15.87
CA LYS A 197 4.09 20.66 17.26
C LYS A 197 5.32 19.75 17.31
N LYS A 198 6.23 20.01 18.27
CA LYS A 198 7.40 19.14 18.47
C LYS A 198 6.90 17.71 18.70
N PRO A 199 7.46 16.70 18.00
CA PRO A 199 7.36 15.32 18.44
C PRO A 199 7.92 15.25 19.87
N THR A 200 7.19 14.61 20.77
CA THR A 200 7.72 14.35 22.12
C THR A 200 8.55 13.07 22.08
N LYS A 201 9.39 12.78 23.09
CA LYS A 201 10.05 11.46 23.20
C LYS A 201 9.05 10.28 23.12
N ALA A 202 7.79 10.52 23.48
CA ALA A 202 6.68 9.59 23.35
C ALA A 202 5.90 9.71 22.01
N GLY A 203 6.50 10.32 20.99
CA GLY A 203 5.89 10.66 19.70
C GLY A 203 4.64 11.52 19.85
N GLY A 204 3.80 11.49 18.82
CA GLY A 204 2.47 12.11 18.82
C GLY A 204 1.36 11.05 18.84
N PRO A 205 0.17 11.38 19.39
CA PRO A 205 -0.95 10.43 19.41
C PRO A 205 -1.38 10.05 17.99
N ASN A 206 -2.04 8.89 17.84
CA ASN A 206 -2.69 8.53 16.58
C ASN A 206 -3.75 9.58 16.24
N CYS A 207 -3.77 10.03 15.00
CA CYS A 207 -4.54 11.21 14.60
C CYS A 207 -4.25 12.48 15.43
N GLY A 208 -3.04 12.57 16.00
CA GLY A 208 -2.58 13.73 16.76
C GLY A 208 -2.47 14.99 15.92
N GLU A 209 -2.41 16.14 16.61
CA GLU A 209 -2.63 17.45 16.02
C GLU A 209 -1.92 17.64 14.68
N VAL A 210 -2.76 17.87 13.67
CA VAL A 210 -2.40 18.47 12.40
C VAL A 210 -1.63 19.74 12.73
N GLY A 211 -0.31 19.74 12.51
CA GLY A 211 0.41 21.00 12.38
C GLY A 211 -0.30 21.78 11.30
N ASN A 212 -0.89 22.93 11.64
CA ASN A 212 -1.53 23.81 10.66
C ASN A 212 -0.44 24.31 9.72
N GLY A 213 -0.08 23.49 8.74
CA GLY A 213 0.73 23.90 7.61
C GLY A 213 0.01 25.10 6.98
N PRO A 214 0.75 26.09 6.47
CA PRO A 214 0.12 27.17 5.72
C PRO A 214 -0.75 26.54 4.62
N PRO A 215 -1.97 27.08 4.38
CA PRO A 215 -2.89 26.52 3.39
C PRO A 215 -2.13 26.29 2.08
N GLY A 216 -2.18 25.04 1.61
CA GLY A 216 -1.31 24.54 0.55
C GLY A 216 -1.24 25.50 -0.64
N SER A 217 0.00 25.81 -1.06
CA SER A 217 0.27 26.32 -2.39
C SER A 217 -0.06 25.21 -3.39
N GLY A 218 -1.30 25.24 -3.86
CA GLY A 218 -1.88 24.28 -4.79
C GLY A 218 -3.27 24.75 -5.19
N GLY A 219 -3.33 25.92 -5.81
CA GLY A 219 -4.56 26.55 -6.27
C GLY A 219 -4.46 28.06 -6.21
N ASN A 220 -4.69 28.70 -7.34
CA ASN A 220 -4.59 30.14 -7.58
C ASN A 220 -5.09 31.01 -6.41
N LYS A 221 -4.31 32.05 -6.11
CA LYS A 221 -4.68 33.20 -5.29
C LYS A 221 -6.07 33.72 -5.70
N MET A 222 -7.11 33.35 -4.95
CA MET A 222 -8.38 34.07 -4.93
C MET A 222 -8.43 34.81 -3.59
N GLU A 223 -8.05 36.09 -3.62
CA GLU A 223 -8.36 37.05 -2.56
C GLU A 223 -9.89 37.18 -2.46
N GLY A 224 -10.49 36.47 -1.51
CA GLY A 224 -11.88 36.66 -1.12
C GLY A 224 -12.06 37.95 -0.32
N ARG A 225 -12.02 39.11 -0.99
CA ARG A 225 -12.73 40.29 -0.50
C ARG A 225 -14.22 40.03 -0.71
N LEU A 226 -14.92 39.61 0.33
CA LEU A 226 -16.37 39.75 0.39
C LEU A 226 -16.70 41.24 0.23
N ARG A 227 -17.15 41.64 -0.96
CA ARG A 227 -17.74 42.96 -1.17
C ARG A 227 -19.11 42.96 -0.51
N LEU A 228 -19.32 43.93 0.38
CA LEU A 228 -20.55 44.21 1.12
C LEU A 228 -21.79 44.34 0.20
N GLU A 229 -21.57 44.58 -1.10
CA GLU A 229 -22.61 44.75 -2.13
C GLU A 229 -23.39 43.45 -2.45
N ASN A 230 -22.82 42.26 -2.18
CA ASN A 230 -23.52 40.98 -2.39
C ASN A 230 -24.37 40.53 -1.18
N LEU A 231 -24.16 41.12 0.00
CA LEU A 231 -25.07 40.89 1.15
C LEU A 231 -26.40 41.61 0.92
N LEU A 232 -26.38 42.81 0.34
CA LEU A 232 -27.59 43.59 0.09
C LEU A 232 -28.55 42.87 -0.87
N LEU A 233 -28.03 42.26 -1.93
CA LEU A 233 -28.81 41.46 -2.86
C LEU A 233 -29.40 40.20 -2.19
N ALA A 234 -28.64 39.53 -1.31
CA ALA A 234 -29.14 38.36 -0.58
C ALA A 234 -30.29 38.70 0.38
N PHE A 235 -30.23 39.87 1.05
CA PHE A 235 -31.32 40.34 1.91
C PHE A 235 -32.55 40.80 1.12
N ILE A 236 -32.37 41.41 -0.05
CA ILE A 236 -33.48 41.79 -0.94
C ILE A 236 -34.17 40.54 -1.51
N PHE A 237 -33.42 39.49 -1.86
CA PHE A 237 -34.02 38.23 -2.32
C PHE A 237 -34.79 37.52 -1.20
N GLN A 238 -34.29 37.52 0.04
CA GLN A 238 -35.01 36.93 1.17
C GLN A 238 -36.30 37.70 1.53
N SER A 239 -36.32 39.02 1.44
CA SER A 239 -37.53 39.81 1.73
C SER A 239 -38.61 39.66 0.65
N ILE A 240 -38.24 39.55 -0.63
CA ILE A 240 -39.19 39.30 -1.73
C ILE A 240 -39.81 37.90 -1.58
N ILE A 241 -39.02 36.87 -1.28
CA ILE A 241 -39.52 35.50 -1.10
C ILE A 241 -40.51 35.42 0.07
N ILE A 242 -40.21 36.07 1.21
CA ILE A 242 -41.10 36.09 2.37
C ILE A 242 -42.43 36.80 2.04
N THR A 243 -42.38 37.90 1.29
CA THR A 243 -43.58 38.66 0.91
C THR A 243 -44.47 37.87 -0.05
N VAL A 244 -43.90 37.14 -1.01
CA VAL A 244 -44.63 36.27 -1.95
C VAL A 244 -45.25 35.06 -1.24
N ILE A 245 -44.58 34.50 -0.24
CA ILE A 245 -45.13 33.39 0.54
C ILE A 245 -46.31 33.88 1.40
N LEU A 246 -46.21 35.04 2.04
CA LEU A 246 -47.30 35.59 2.86
C LEU A 246 -48.56 35.96 2.05
N SER A 247 -48.41 36.38 0.80
CA SER A 247 -49.56 36.66 -0.09
C SER A 247 -50.20 35.43 -0.73
N LEU A 248 -49.56 34.25 -0.64
CA LEU A 248 -50.15 32.97 -1.07
C LEU A 248 -50.89 32.23 0.07
N VAL A 249 -50.71 32.67 1.32
CA VAL A 249 -51.32 32.05 2.51
C VAL A 249 -52.44 32.94 3.11
N SER A 250 -52.79 34.06 2.46
CA SER A 250 -53.91 34.93 2.81
C SER A 250 -54.97 34.96 1.72
#